data_AF-A0A3N1GXK2-F1
#
_entry.id   AF-A0A3N1GXK2-F1
#
_cell.length_a   1.000
_cell.length_b   1.000
_cell.length_c   1.000
_cell.angle_alpha   90.00
_cell.angle_beta   90.00
_cell.angle_gamma   90.00
#
_symmetry.space_group_name_H-M   'P 1'
#
loop_
_entity.id
_entity.type
_entity.pdbx_description
1 polymer ?
#
loop_
_entity_poly.entity_id
_entity_poly.type
_entity_poly.pdbx_seq_one_letter_code
_entity_poly.pdbx_strand_id
1 'polypeptide(L)'
;MATTASRTLPVSGLTDLSNESRMITAPWSRMIRALGLGQYPVDHDPAVAGHIGDALDRLAGKVLPSNAYALFCRDLGHFVLKVNDPARDRTWVEQAVEPLLDAARAERNPYYRALAGCLVMDSFAKLGLDVSLLVDDRRDFPAEVLDTLDAIAPDQIPDENRGRHGDYERLSASSAVFLALGQIGLRERLVTPERNRVVEALDLLENIPAPYFRGRSGSMFMSVLSLLGYDEYIFDGERDYMRETLRYMARADEIGIFPSFPEELPVAWSKVYPLLCMLNAIAMSGRAEYLTDPVDWLAEAKELLAQVPWSDRVHMSQYYIVGLHNLGRLDDQLPDLDGYVEEIAAVLDQVDPGANFFPNGIAYPYIVEVAMQTGRMDLIPEEALHKMVDSFTDLDSTPANRANRGFPVSYVLNVLGEIDAPELIFEPREHYRGSSAIDWVVDNMSEGATEEGLRLYMIPHALISYALRLRGADTPETALFRDFRFRLAADGDRSA
;
A
#
# COMPACT_ATOMS: atom_id res chain seq x y z
N MET A 1 -12.79 -33.59 -5.40
CA MET A 1 -13.61 -32.72 -4.53
C MET A 1 -12.75 -32.40 -3.32
N ALA A 2 -11.88 -31.41 -3.45
CA ALA A 2 -11.14 -30.87 -2.32
C ALA A 2 -12.14 -30.10 -1.46
N THR A 3 -12.23 -30.45 -0.19
CA THR A 3 -12.95 -29.68 0.82
C THR A 3 -12.29 -28.31 0.91
N THR A 4 -13.00 -27.26 0.51
CA THR A 4 -12.63 -25.89 0.84
C THR A 4 -12.52 -25.80 2.36
N ALA A 5 -11.30 -25.56 2.86
CA ALA A 5 -11.13 -25.25 4.28
C ALA A 5 -11.98 -24.00 4.56
N SER A 6 -12.82 -24.06 5.60
CA SER A 6 -13.57 -22.90 6.06
C SER A 6 -12.56 -21.91 6.65
N ARG A 7 -12.10 -20.95 5.85
CA ARG A 7 -11.18 -19.88 6.26
C ARG A 7 -11.96 -18.81 7.03
N THR A 8 -11.39 -18.32 8.12
CA THR A 8 -11.97 -17.18 8.84
C THR A 8 -11.54 -15.91 8.11
N LEU A 9 -12.47 -15.28 7.40
CA LEU A 9 -12.19 -14.05 6.67
C LEU A 9 -12.30 -12.84 7.60
N PRO A 10 -11.44 -11.82 7.43
CA PRO A 10 -11.45 -10.64 8.30
C PRO A 10 -12.61 -9.69 8.04
N VAL A 11 -13.28 -9.83 6.89
CA VAL A 11 -14.43 -9.02 6.48
C VAL A 11 -15.46 -9.90 5.79
N SER A 12 -16.75 -9.58 5.92
CA SER A 12 -17.83 -10.29 5.23
C SER A 12 -18.32 -9.58 3.96
N GLY A 13 -17.87 -8.35 3.73
CA GLY A 13 -18.19 -7.56 2.54
C GLY A 13 -17.73 -6.10 2.71
N LEU A 14 -18.05 -5.27 1.70
CA LEU A 14 -17.54 -3.88 1.61
C LEU A 14 -17.95 -3.02 2.81
N THR A 15 -19.12 -3.29 3.40
CA THR A 15 -19.64 -2.55 4.57
C THR A 15 -18.83 -2.76 5.84
N ASP A 16 -18.05 -3.85 5.92
CA ASP A 16 -17.23 -4.19 7.09
C ASP A 16 -15.81 -3.62 6.98
N LEU A 17 -15.46 -3.00 5.84
CA LEU A 17 -14.14 -2.42 5.66
C LEU A 17 -13.92 -1.25 6.63
N SER A 18 -12.83 -1.31 7.38
CA SER A 18 -12.40 -0.22 8.27
C SER A 18 -12.07 1.06 7.47
N ASN A 19 -12.04 2.22 8.12
CA ASN A 19 -11.69 3.46 7.42
C ASN A 19 -10.26 3.40 6.86
N GLU A 20 -9.32 2.78 7.57
CA GLU A 20 -7.96 2.53 7.07
C GLU A 20 -7.98 1.70 5.78
N SER A 21 -8.76 0.61 5.76
CA SER A 21 -8.88 -0.30 4.61
C SER A 21 -9.61 0.34 3.43
N ARG A 22 -10.58 1.22 3.70
CA ARG A 22 -11.28 1.99 2.67
C ARG A 22 -10.39 3.06 2.04
N MET A 23 -9.58 3.75 2.84
CA MET A 23 -8.65 4.79 2.36
C MET A 23 -7.46 4.18 1.63
N ILE A 24 -6.88 3.10 2.17
CA ILE A 24 -5.66 2.45 1.67
C ILE A 24 -6.04 1.02 1.26
N THR A 25 -6.88 0.92 0.23
CA THR A 25 -7.50 -0.35 -0.16
C THR A 25 -6.58 -1.33 -0.88
N ALA A 26 -5.66 -0.82 -1.68
CA ALA A 26 -4.90 -1.64 -2.61
C ALA A 26 -3.54 -2.07 -2.05
N PRO A 27 -3.06 -3.29 -2.38
CA PRO A 27 -1.76 -3.76 -1.93
C PRO A 27 -0.61 -2.91 -2.44
N TRP A 28 -0.80 -2.14 -3.53
CA TRP A 28 0.24 -1.25 -4.04
C TRP A 28 0.71 -0.22 -3.01
N SER A 29 -0.22 0.46 -2.34
CA SER A 29 0.12 1.45 -1.32
C SER A 29 0.84 0.81 -0.13
N ARG A 30 0.40 -0.39 0.26
CA ARG A 30 1.00 -1.18 1.34
C ARG A 30 2.42 -1.63 0.95
N MET A 31 2.58 -2.34 -0.16
CA MET A 31 3.84 -2.99 -0.51
C MET A 31 4.89 -2.01 -1.05
N ILE A 32 4.50 -1.00 -1.83
CA ILE A 32 5.47 -0.07 -2.45
C ILE A 32 5.76 1.14 -1.55
N ARG A 33 4.76 1.61 -0.80
CA ARG A 33 4.90 2.83 0.00
C ARG A 33 4.90 2.59 1.50
N ALA A 34 4.77 1.33 1.95
CA ALA A 34 4.67 0.99 3.36
C ALA A 34 3.52 1.72 4.08
N LEU A 35 2.44 2.05 3.36
CA LEU A 35 1.28 2.75 3.88
C LEU A 35 0.19 1.76 4.27
N GLY A 36 -0.37 1.87 5.48
CA GLY A 36 -1.48 1.03 5.89
C GLY A 36 -1.10 -0.43 6.13
N LEU A 37 0.14 -0.69 6.59
CA LEU A 37 0.59 -2.06 6.87
C LEU A 37 -0.18 -2.65 8.06
N GLY A 38 -0.50 -3.93 7.98
CA GLY A 38 -1.17 -4.62 9.07
C GLY A 38 -2.65 -4.28 9.25
N GLN A 39 -3.36 -3.93 8.19
CA GLN A 39 -4.82 -3.99 8.15
C GLN A 39 -5.31 -5.41 8.49
N TYR A 40 -6.57 -5.54 8.94
CA TYR A 40 -7.17 -6.84 9.29
C TYR A 40 -6.40 -7.60 10.39
N PRO A 41 -6.40 -7.08 11.63
CA PRO A 41 -5.72 -7.75 12.73
C PRO A 41 -6.34 -9.14 12.98
N VAL A 42 -5.49 -10.07 13.39
CA VAL A 42 -5.82 -11.45 13.72
C VAL A 42 -5.15 -11.82 15.04
N ASP A 43 -5.57 -12.94 15.63
CA ASP A 43 -4.95 -13.43 16.85
C ASP A 43 -3.49 -13.83 16.63
N HIS A 44 -2.71 -13.74 17.70
CA HIS A 44 -1.31 -14.12 17.65
C HIS A 44 -1.15 -15.63 17.41
N ASP A 45 -0.47 -15.98 16.33
CA ASP A 45 -0.06 -17.35 16.02
C ASP A 45 1.48 -17.48 16.15
N PRO A 46 1.97 -18.26 17.15
CA PRO A 46 3.40 -18.45 17.36
C PRO A 46 4.13 -19.14 16.19
N ALA A 47 3.46 -20.02 15.44
CA ALA A 47 4.06 -20.71 14.30
C ALA A 47 4.25 -19.73 13.14
N VAL A 48 3.20 -18.97 12.80
CA VAL A 48 3.30 -17.92 11.78
C VAL A 48 4.31 -16.85 12.19
N ALA A 49 4.32 -16.42 13.45
CA ALA A 49 5.32 -15.50 13.98
C ALA A 49 6.76 -16.04 13.81
N GLY A 50 6.97 -17.33 14.06
CA GLY A 50 8.25 -18.01 13.82
C GLY A 50 8.66 -17.97 12.35
N HIS A 51 7.74 -18.32 11.44
CA HIS A 51 7.98 -18.28 10.00
C HIS A 51 8.34 -16.90 9.48
N ILE A 52 7.66 -15.84 9.95
CA ILE A 52 7.98 -14.45 9.59
C ILE A 52 9.38 -14.09 10.11
N GLY A 53 9.70 -14.40 11.36
CA GLY A 53 11.01 -14.14 11.97
C GLY A 53 12.15 -14.82 11.20
N ASP A 54 11.97 -16.09 10.84
CA ASP A 54 12.94 -16.86 10.06
C ASP A 54 13.12 -16.28 8.65
N ALA A 55 12.03 -15.90 7.97
CA ALA A 55 12.10 -15.29 6.65
C ALA A 55 12.85 -13.94 6.67
N LEU A 56 12.60 -13.10 7.69
CA LEU A 56 13.33 -11.84 7.89
C LEU A 56 14.83 -12.07 8.12
N ASP A 57 15.20 -13.06 8.94
CA ASP A 57 16.60 -13.39 9.21
C ASP A 57 17.31 -13.95 7.97
N ARG A 58 16.64 -14.79 7.18
CA ARG A 58 17.19 -15.32 5.92
C ARG A 58 17.39 -14.21 4.88
N LEU A 59 16.43 -13.29 4.74
CA LEU A 59 16.56 -12.10 3.89
C LEU A 59 17.72 -11.22 4.32
N ALA A 60 17.84 -10.91 5.61
CA ALA A 60 18.95 -10.13 6.15
C ALA A 60 20.32 -10.81 5.91
N GLY A 61 20.36 -12.15 5.92
CA GLY A 61 21.56 -12.92 5.58
C GLY A 61 21.95 -12.88 4.09
N LYS A 62 21.04 -12.52 3.18
CA LYS A 62 21.30 -12.41 1.73
C LYS A 62 21.83 -11.05 1.31
N VAL A 63 21.52 -9.99 2.05
CA VAL A 63 21.89 -8.62 1.68
C VAL A 63 23.30 -8.25 2.14
N LEU A 64 23.91 -7.31 1.42
CA LEU A 64 25.16 -6.69 1.87
C LEU A 64 24.93 -5.90 3.17
N PRO A 65 25.92 -5.78 4.07
CA PRO A 65 25.83 -4.93 5.27
C PRO A 65 25.54 -3.46 4.99
N SER A 66 25.77 -2.99 3.76
CA SER A 66 25.43 -1.64 3.31
C SER A 66 23.94 -1.43 3.00
N ASN A 67 23.14 -2.51 2.94
CA ASN A 67 21.70 -2.43 2.73
C ASN A 67 21.00 -2.16 4.09
N ALA A 68 21.19 -0.95 4.59
CA ALA A 68 20.70 -0.53 5.90
C ALA A 68 19.18 -0.66 6.01
N TYR A 69 18.42 -0.33 4.95
CA TYR A 69 16.96 -0.44 4.97
C TYR A 69 16.45 -1.87 5.21
N ALA A 70 17.00 -2.87 4.52
CA ALA A 70 16.58 -4.27 4.71
C ALA A 70 16.92 -4.78 6.12
N LEU A 71 18.08 -4.40 6.65
CA LEU A 71 18.50 -4.75 8.01
C LEU A 71 17.60 -4.06 9.06
N PHE A 72 17.28 -2.79 8.87
CA PHE A 72 16.29 -2.07 9.67
C PHE A 72 14.93 -2.77 9.65
N CYS A 73 14.43 -3.17 8.47
CA CYS A 73 13.14 -3.85 8.37
C CYS A 73 13.13 -5.19 9.13
N ARG A 74 14.25 -5.92 9.12
CA ARG A 74 14.43 -7.11 9.94
C ARG A 74 14.32 -6.78 11.43
N ASP A 75 15.03 -5.76 11.90
CA ASP A 75 15.01 -5.37 13.31
C ASP A 75 13.62 -4.87 13.75
N LEU A 76 12.93 -4.10 12.91
CA LEU A 76 11.56 -3.67 13.15
C LEU A 76 10.60 -4.87 13.17
N GLY A 77 10.71 -5.81 12.23
CA GLY A 77 9.86 -6.99 12.18
C GLY A 77 9.98 -7.84 13.45
N HIS A 78 11.21 -8.09 13.92
CA HIS A 78 11.45 -8.79 15.19
C HIS A 78 10.94 -8.02 16.40
N PHE A 79 11.08 -6.69 16.41
CA PHE A 79 10.50 -5.84 17.44
C PHE A 79 8.98 -5.99 17.49
N VAL A 80 8.30 -5.89 16.34
CA VAL A 80 6.83 -6.05 16.21
C VAL A 80 6.38 -7.42 16.69
N LEU A 81 7.01 -8.50 16.20
CA LEU A 81 6.67 -9.87 16.59
C LEU A 81 6.78 -10.07 18.11
N LYS A 82 7.84 -9.52 18.73
CA LYS A 82 8.06 -9.64 20.18
C LYS A 82 7.09 -8.80 21.01
N VAL A 83 6.61 -7.66 20.50
CA VAL A 83 5.57 -6.85 21.16
C VAL A 83 4.20 -7.54 21.09
N ASN A 84 3.94 -8.26 19.98
CA ASN A 84 2.69 -8.98 19.74
C ASN A 84 2.60 -10.33 20.47
N ASP A 85 3.72 -10.91 20.90
CA ASP A 85 3.74 -12.16 21.66
C ASP A 85 3.08 -11.98 23.05
N PRO A 86 1.89 -12.56 23.31
CA PRO A 86 1.17 -12.39 24.57
C PRO A 86 1.87 -13.09 25.75
N ALA A 87 2.84 -13.98 25.50
CA ALA A 87 3.62 -14.66 26.53
C ALA A 87 4.82 -13.83 27.01
N ARG A 88 5.11 -12.68 26.37
CA ARG A 88 6.25 -11.82 26.71
C ARG A 88 5.80 -10.59 27.48
N ASP A 89 6.54 -10.25 28.52
CA ASP A 89 6.41 -8.92 29.12
C ASP A 89 7.00 -7.85 28.17
N ARG A 90 6.53 -6.61 28.33
CA ARG A 90 6.98 -5.46 27.52
C ARG A 90 8.06 -4.61 28.20
N THR A 91 8.69 -5.08 29.27
CA THR A 91 9.67 -4.29 30.05
C THR A 91 10.96 -3.99 29.28
N TRP A 92 11.25 -4.78 28.25
CA TRP A 92 12.40 -4.62 27.37
C TRP A 92 12.20 -3.53 26.31
N VAL A 93 10.96 -3.08 26.06
CA VAL A 93 10.62 -2.20 24.92
C VAL A 93 11.44 -0.92 24.96
N GLU A 94 11.47 -0.24 26.11
CA GLU A 94 12.20 1.02 26.30
C GLU A 94 13.69 0.91 25.92
N GLN A 95 14.33 -0.19 26.30
CA GLN A 95 15.76 -0.43 26.02
C GLN A 95 16.02 -0.77 24.54
N ALA A 96 15.02 -1.30 23.84
CA ALA A 96 15.13 -1.69 22.44
C ALA A 96 14.82 -0.54 21.45
N VAL A 97 14.24 0.58 21.92
CA VAL A 97 13.87 1.68 21.03
C VAL A 97 15.09 2.36 20.42
N GLU A 98 16.09 2.79 21.19
CA GLU A 98 17.24 3.51 20.60
C GLU A 98 17.97 2.68 19.52
N PRO A 99 18.29 1.39 19.73
CA PRO A 99 18.87 0.56 18.67
C PRO A 99 18.02 0.49 17.40
N LEU A 100 16.69 0.43 17.53
CA LEU A 100 15.77 0.42 16.39
C LEU A 100 15.80 1.76 15.64
N LEU A 101 15.84 2.89 16.35
CA LEU A 101 15.95 4.22 15.74
C LEU A 101 17.30 4.41 15.05
N ASP A 102 18.38 3.93 15.66
CA ASP A 102 19.73 3.96 15.06
C ASP A 102 19.78 3.13 13.77
N ALA A 103 19.11 1.98 13.73
CA ALA A 103 18.97 1.19 12.50
C ALA A 103 18.23 1.97 11.40
N ALA A 104 17.14 2.69 11.75
CA ALA A 104 16.43 3.54 10.80
C ALA A 104 17.30 4.70 10.29
N ARG A 105 18.07 5.35 11.18
CA ARG A 105 18.99 6.46 10.85
C ARG A 105 20.15 6.03 9.95
N ALA A 106 20.54 4.76 9.98
CA ALA A 106 21.66 4.23 9.21
C ALA A 106 21.40 4.26 7.69
N GLU A 107 20.14 4.28 7.25
CA GLU A 107 19.78 4.43 5.83
C GLU A 107 20.24 5.80 5.32
N ARG A 108 20.98 5.83 4.20
CA ARG A 108 21.61 7.05 3.68
C ARG A 108 20.74 7.78 2.68
N ASN A 109 19.91 7.06 1.95
CA ASN A 109 18.97 7.66 1.01
C ASN A 109 17.84 8.35 1.81
N PRO A 110 17.63 9.66 1.63
CA PRO A 110 16.62 10.40 2.40
C PRO A 110 15.19 9.87 2.25
N TYR A 111 14.81 9.40 1.06
CA TYR A 111 13.48 8.83 0.82
C TYR A 111 13.28 7.55 1.63
N TYR A 112 14.23 6.61 1.57
CA TYR A 112 14.15 5.37 2.36
C TYR A 112 14.29 5.62 3.86
N ARG A 113 15.09 6.60 4.29
CA ARG A 113 15.17 6.99 5.71
C ARG A 113 13.83 7.54 6.20
N ALA A 114 13.17 8.39 5.41
CA ALA A 114 11.84 8.89 5.75
C ALA A 114 10.83 7.73 5.87
N LEU A 115 10.83 6.78 4.94
CA LEU A 115 9.99 5.59 5.02
C LEU A 115 10.29 4.71 6.24
N ALA A 116 11.56 4.52 6.60
CA ALA A 116 11.95 3.78 7.80
C ALA A 116 11.37 4.45 9.06
N GLY A 117 11.47 5.78 9.14
CA GLY A 117 10.86 6.56 10.21
C GLY A 117 9.34 6.41 10.26
N CYS A 118 8.68 6.42 9.10
CA CYS A 118 7.23 6.18 9.00
C CYS A 118 6.85 4.80 9.52
N LEU A 119 7.58 3.77 9.13
CA LEU A 119 7.36 2.39 9.56
C LEU A 119 7.45 2.23 11.07
N VAL A 120 8.43 2.88 11.71
CA VAL A 120 8.53 2.90 13.18
C VAL A 120 7.31 3.58 13.80
N MET A 121 6.96 4.78 13.36
CA MET A 121 5.84 5.54 13.92
C MET A 121 4.48 4.83 13.72
N ASP A 122 4.22 4.30 12.51
CA ASP A 122 3.01 3.53 12.19
C ASP A 122 2.92 2.26 13.05
N SER A 123 4.03 1.53 13.20
CA SER A 123 4.09 0.33 14.06
C SER A 123 3.80 0.69 15.52
N PHE A 124 4.37 1.78 16.04
CA PHE A 124 4.14 2.22 17.42
C PHE A 124 2.66 2.56 17.64
N ALA A 125 2.03 3.27 16.70
CA ALA A 125 0.62 3.59 16.77
C ALA A 125 -0.26 2.32 16.80
N LYS A 126 0.02 1.36 15.91
CA LYS A 126 -0.76 0.10 15.80
C LYS A 126 -0.56 -0.85 16.97
N LEU A 127 0.63 -0.84 17.56
CA LEU A 127 0.96 -1.65 18.73
C LEU A 127 0.52 -1.02 20.07
N GLY A 128 0.01 0.22 20.02
CA GLY A 128 -0.39 0.98 21.20
C GLY A 128 0.78 1.32 22.13
N LEU A 129 1.96 1.57 21.55
CA LEU A 129 3.15 1.96 22.33
C LEU A 129 3.11 3.45 22.65
N ASP A 130 3.69 3.82 23.80
CA ASP A 130 3.71 5.19 24.28
C ASP A 130 4.58 6.09 23.38
N VAL A 131 4.03 7.22 22.92
CA VAL A 131 4.74 8.19 22.07
C VAL A 131 5.96 8.81 22.76
N SER A 132 6.01 8.83 24.10
CA SER A 132 7.17 9.28 24.86
C SER A 132 8.43 8.43 24.62
N LEU A 133 8.26 7.21 24.11
CA LEU A 133 9.39 6.40 23.65
C LEU A 133 10.05 6.96 22.37
N LEU A 134 9.33 7.79 21.60
CA LEU A 134 9.85 8.45 20.39
C LEU A 134 10.20 9.92 20.63
N VAL A 135 9.62 10.53 21.66
CA VAL A 135 9.75 11.96 22.00
C VAL A 135 9.97 12.15 23.50
N ASP A 136 11.15 12.61 23.88
CA ASP A 136 11.49 13.01 25.24
C ASP A 136 12.49 14.20 25.24
N ASP A 137 13.01 14.58 26.41
CA ASP A 137 13.97 15.68 26.55
C ASP A 137 15.31 15.44 25.81
N ARG A 138 15.59 14.20 25.40
CA ARG A 138 16.84 13.76 24.76
C ARG A 138 16.68 13.39 23.29
N ARG A 139 15.44 13.16 22.84
CA ARG A 139 15.12 12.61 21.52
C ARG A 139 13.85 13.24 20.97
N ASP A 140 13.86 13.62 19.71
CA ASP A 140 12.64 13.95 18.96
C ASP A 140 12.69 13.28 17.58
N PHE A 141 12.46 11.97 17.56
CA PHE A 141 12.55 11.19 16.32
C PHE A 141 11.53 11.62 15.25
N PRO A 142 10.26 11.93 15.58
CA PRO A 142 9.32 12.47 14.59
C PRO A 142 9.78 13.78 13.94
N ALA A 143 10.44 14.68 14.69
CA ALA A 143 11.02 15.88 14.11
C ALA A 143 12.19 15.57 13.16
N GLU A 144 13.08 14.63 13.53
CA GLU A 144 14.16 14.16 12.64
C GLU A 144 13.63 13.61 11.30
N VAL A 145 12.54 12.83 11.36
CA VAL A 145 11.89 12.27 10.16
C VAL A 145 11.24 13.35 9.31
N LEU A 146 10.60 14.34 9.92
CA LEU A 146 10.03 15.50 9.20
C LEU A 146 11.10 16.29 8.45
N ASP A 147 12.24 16.56 9.10
CA ASP A 147 13.33 17.32 8.48
C ASP A 147 14.03 16.53 7.36
N THR A 148 13.97 15.20 7.41
CA THR A 148 14.48 14.34 6.33
C THR A 148 13.75 14.57 5.01
N LEU A 149 12.48 15.00 5.02
CA LEU A 149 11.73 15.32 3.79
C LEU A 149 12.39 16.42 2.95
N ASP A 150 13.08 17.37 3.59
CA ASP A 150 13.78 18.46 2.89
C ASP A 150 15.04 17.99 2.15
N ALA A 151 15.61 16.86 2.57
CA ALA A 151 16.75 16.26 1.92
C ALA A 151 16.38 15.41 0.70
N ILE A 152 15.10 15.14 0.46
CA ILE A 152 14.61 14.48 -0.76
C ILE A 152 14.63 15.52 -1.88
N ALA A 153 15.71 15.51 -2.66
CA ALA A 153 15.89 16.41 -3.80
C ALA A 153 15.33 15.77 -5.08
N PRO A 154 14.90 16.57 -6.08
CA PRO A 154 14.68 16.11 -7.45
C PRO A 154 15.97 15.48 -7.95
N ASP A 155 16.02 14.17 -7.98
CA ASP A 155 17.12 13.44 -8.58
C ASP A 155 17.00 13.60 -10.10
N GLN A 156 18.09 14.02 -10.72
CA GLN A 156 18.17 14.23 -12.17
C GLN A 156 18.18 12.90 -12.94
N ILE A 157 17.54 11.85 -12.43
CA ILE A 157 17.38 10.58 -13.11
C ILE A 157 16.52 10.86 -14.35
N PRO A 158 17.04 10.64 -15.57
CA PRO A 158 16.22 10.74 -16.77
C PRO A 158 15.14 9.66 -16.71
N ASP A 159 13.94 10.06 -16.29
CA ASP A 159 12.82 9.17 -16.05
C ASP A 159 11.57 9.66 -16.81
N GLU A 160 10.50 8.86 -16.73
CA GLU A 160 9.19 9.13 -17.35
C GLU A 160 8.53 10.40 -16.81
N ASN A 161 9.05 10.96 -15.71
CA ASN A 161 8.63 12.22 -15.12
C ASN A 161 9.55 13.41 -15.51
N ARG A 162 10.31 13.29 -16.61
CA ARG A 162 11.19 14.35 -17.15
C ARG A 162 12.27 14.83 -16.16
N GLY A 163 12.80 13.93 -15.33
CA GLY A 163 13.84 14.29 -14.34
C GLY A 163 13.28 15.03 -13.13
N ARG A 164 11.99 14.84 -12.84
CA ARG A 164 11.28 15.34 -11.65
C ARG A 164 10.85 14.21 -10.72
N HIS A 165 11.53 13.06 -10.78
CA HIS A 165 11.18 11.90 -9.97
C HIS A 165 11.22 12.24 -8.47
N GLY A 166 12.26 12.92 -8.00
CA GLY A 166 12.35 13.32 -6.60
C GLY A 166 11.24 14.27 -6.09
N ASP A 167 10.60 15.08 -6.95
CA ASP A 167 9.41 15.87 -6.52
C ASP A 167 8.22 14.95 -6.23
N TYR A 168 8.05 13.91 -7.06
CA TYR A 168 7.05 12.85 -6.85
C TYR A 168 7.38 11.96 -5.64
N GLU A 169 8.64 11.60 -5.43
CA GLU A 169 9.08 10.86 -4.25
C GLU A 169 8.87 11.66 -2.97
N ARG A 170 9.21 12.96 -2.98
CA ARG A 170 9.01 13.84 -1.83
C ARG A 170 7.54 13.94 -1.47
N LEU A 171 6.64 14.14 -2.44
CA LEU A 171 5.19 14.14 -2.18
C LEU A 171 4.69 12.79 -1.62
N SER A 172 5.23 11.68 -2.16
CA SER A 172 4.89 10.33 -1.69
C SER A 172 5.37 10.11 -0.25
N ALA A 173 6.58 10.55 0.09
CA ALA A 173 7.14 10.48 1.43
C ALA A 173 6.39 11.40 2.40
N SER A 174 6.00 12.62 1.97
CA SER A 174 5.15 13.52 2.76
C SER A 174 3.83 12.85 3.14
N SER A 175 3.19 12.14 2.19
CA SER A 175 1.96 11.38 2.48
C SER A 175 2.16 10.37 3.61
N ALA A 176 3.27 9.62 3.58
CA ALA A 176 3.60 8.63 4.61
C ALA A 176 3.95 9.25 5.96
N VAL A 177 4.82 10.25 5.97
CA VAL A 177 5.26 10.92 7.21
C VAL A 177 4.08 11.61 7.90
N PHE A 178 3.22 12.28 7.13
CA PHE A 178 2.09 13.02 7.69
C PHE A 178 1.04 12.08 8.27
N LEU A 179 0.77 10.97 7.57
CA LEU A 179 -0.12 9.94 8.08
C LEU A 179 0.44 9.32 9.38
N ALA A 180 1.72 8.96 9.40
CA ALA A 180 2.36 8.37 10.56
C ALA A 180 2.35 9.31 11.78
N LEU A 181 2.63 10.61 11.58
CA LEU A 181 2.50 11.64 12.62
C LEU A 181 1.07 11.75 13.15
N GLY A 182 0.08 11.74 12.26
CA GLY A 182 -1.32 11.76 12.66
C GLY A 182 -1.70 10.57 13.53
N GLN A 183 -1.22 9.38 13.18
CA GLN A 183 -1.52 8.15 13.92
C GLN A 183 -0.93 8.14 15.34
N ILE A 184 0.23 8.78 15.56
CA ILE A 184 0.81 8.97 16.90
C ILE A 184 0.36 10.27 17.58
N GLY A 185 -0.62 10.99 17.00
CA GLY A 185 -1.23 12.18 17.61
C GLY A 185 -0.37 13.45 17.57
N LEU A 186 0.53 13.57 16.60
CA LEU A 186 1.46 14.71 16.44
C LEU A 186 1.20 15.53 15.17
N ARG A 187 -0.05 15.52 14.66
CA ARG A 187 -0.39 16.20 13.40
C ARG A 187 -0.14 17.71 13.44
N GLU A 188 -0.29 18.34 14.61
CA GLU A 188 -0.09 19.78 14.80
C GLU A 188 1.32 20.25 14.43
N ARG A 189 2.31 19.35 14.40
CA ARG A 189 3.68 19.66 13.96
C ARG A 189 3.80 19.95 12.45
N LEU A 190 2.77 19.61 11.68
CA LEU A 190 2.74 19.85 10.23
C LEU A 190 2.53 21.33 9.88
N VAL A 191 1.93 22.09 10.79
CA VAL A 191 1.70 23.53 10.64
C VAL A 191 2.08 24.26 11.93
N THR A 192 3.17 25.03 11.87
CA THR A 192 3.62 25.90 12.96
C THR A 192 3.61 27.36 12.52
N PRO A 193 3.74 28.34 13.44
CA PRO A 193 3.87 29.75 13.07
C PRO A 193 5.04 30.04 12.12
N GLU A 194 6.09 29.23 12.17
CA GLU A 194 7.30 29.39 11.38
C GLU A 194 7.23 28.68 10.02
N ARG A 195 6.43 27.61 9.91
CA ARG A 195 6.44 26.74 8.73
C ARG A 195 5.13 26.01 8.49
N ASN A 196 4.65 26.02 7.25
CA ASN A 196 3.49 25.25 6.81
C ASN A 196 3.94 24.13 5.87
N ARG A 197 4.22 22.95 6.43
CA ARG A 197 4.66 21.79 5.64
C ARG A 197 3.54 21.22 4.77
N VAL A 198 2.28 21.47 5.13
CA VAL A 198 1.12 21.07 4.33
C VAL A 198 1.11 21.80 2.98
N VAL A 199 1.22 23.13 2.99
CA VAL A 199 1.27 23.94 1.76
C VAL A 199 2.51 23.63 0.94
N GLU A 200 3.68 23.53 1.58
CA GLU A 200 4.94 23.19 0.88
C GLU A 200 4.85 21.86 0.13
N ALA A 201 4.23 20.84 0.72
CA ALA A 201 4.04 19.55 0.06
C ALA A 201 2.95 19.61 -1.01
N LEU A 202 1.86 20.36 -0.82
CA LEU A 202 0.83 20.56 -1.84
C LEU A 202 1.42 21.25 -3.10
N ASP A 203 2.31 22.22 -2.92
CA ASP A 203 2.97 22.94 -4.02
C ASP A 203 3.86 22.04 -4.89
N LEU A 204 4.33 20.88 -4.37
CA LEU A 204 5.06 19.90 -5.18
C LEU A 204 4.24 19.36 -6.36
N LEU A 205 2.90 19.36 -6.26
CA LEU A 205 2.02 18.91 -7.34
C LEU A 205 2.28 19.64 -8.65
N GLU A 206 2.62 20.93 -8.61
CA GLU A 206 2.92 21.71 -9.81
C GLU A 206 4.14 21.21 -10.57
N ASN A 207 5.11 20.64 -9.85
CA ASN A 207 6.39 20.20 -10.38
C ASN A 207 6.34 18.77 -10.94
N ILE A 208 5.24 18.04 -10.77
CA ILE A 208 5.07 16.67 -11.28
C ILE A 208 4.41 16.73 -12.68
N PRO A 209 5.16 16.59 -13.78
CA PRO A 209 4.63 16.83 -15.13
C PRO A 209 3.72 15.70 -15.64
N ALA A 210 3.92 14.44 -15.26
CA ALA A 210 3.08 13.37 -15.75
C ALA A 210 1.71 13.39 -15.03
N PRO A 211 0.58 13.50 -15.74
CA PRO A 211 -0.76 13.43 -15.14
C PRO A 211 -0.98 12.17 -14.30
N TYR A 212 -0.38 11.05 -14.73
CA TYR A 212 -0.37 9.79 -14.00
C TYR A 212 0.20 9.93 -12.58
N PHE A 213 1.42 10.45 -12.44
CA PHE A 213 2.06 10.61 -11.14
C PHE A 213 1.41 11.71 -10.30
N ARG A 214 0.99 12.81 -10.93
CA ARG A 214 0.34 13.93 -10.26
C ARG A 214 -0.99 13.51 -9.62
N GLY A 215 -1.86 12.86 -10.40
CA GLY A 215 -3.14 12.38 -9.90
C GLY A 215 -3.00 11.31 -8.83
N ARG A 216 -2.12 10.33 -9.04
CA ARG A 216 -1.92 9.20 -8.12
C ARG A 216 -1.33 9.59 -6.77
N SER A 217 -0.26 10.39 -6.73
CA SER A 217 0.31 10.82 -5.45
C SER A 217 -0.49 11.97 -4.84
N GLY A 218 -1.04 12.85 -5.67
CA GLY A 218 -1.93 13.91 -5.21
C GLY A 218 -3.17 13.37 -4.51
N SER A 219 -3.80 12.31 -5.05
CA SER A 219 -4.96 11.71 -4.42
C SER A 219 -4.65 11.15 -3.04
N MET A 220 -3.53 10.44 -2.89
CA MET A 220 -3.14 9.87 -1.59
C MET A 220 -2.81 10.98 -0.59
N PHE A 221 -2.06 12.00 -1.03
CA PHE A 221 -1.71 13.12 -0.17
C PHE A 221 -2.93 13.91 0.29
N MET A 222 -3.83 14.27 -0.63
CA MET A 222 -5.09 14.95 -0.29
C MET A 222 -5.98 14.09 0.61
N SER A 223 -6.02 12.77 0.40
CA SER A 223 -6.74 11.85 1.30
C SER A 223 -6.18 11.88 2.72
N VAL A 224 -4.85 11.88 2.87
CA VAL A 224 -4.17 12.02 4.16
C VAL A 224 -4.50 13.36 4.80
N LEU A 225 -4.45 14.47 4.05
CA LEU A 225 -4.79 15.79 4.59
C LEU A 225 -6.25 15.88 5.05
N SER A 226 -7.20 15.34 4.28
CA SER A 226 -8.61 15.26 4.70
C SER A 226 -8.80 14.41 5.96
N LEU A 227 -8.12 13.26 6.05
CA LEU A 227 -8.10 12.43 7.26
C LEU A 227 -7.58 13.20 8.48
N LEU A 228 -6.51 13.98 8.29
CA LEU A 228 -5.90 14.80 9.34
C LEU A 228 -6.68 16.07 9.68
N GLY A 229 -7.74 16.40 8.93
CA GLY A 229 -8.55 17.61 9.14
C GLY A 229 -7.95 18.88 8.54
N TYR A 230 -7.10 18.76 7.52
CA TYR A 230 -6.43 19.86 6.81
C TYR A 230 -7.14 20.26 5.50
N ASP A 231 -8.45 20.03 5.41
CA ASP A 231 -9.29 20.38 4.25
C ASP A 231 -9.12 21.85 3.83
N GLU A 232 -8.95 22.77 4.78
CA GLU A 232 -8.79 24.21 4.51
C GLU A 232 -7.59 24.53 3.62
N TYR A 233 -6.51 23.74 3.69
CA TYR A 233 -5.33 23.93 2.84
C TYR A 233 -5.51 23.34 1.44
N ILE A 234 -6.45 22.42 1.26
CA ILE A 234 -6.76 21.82 -0.05
C ILE A 234 -7.70 22.72 -0.86
N PHE A 235 -8.76 23.23 -0.22
CA PHE A 235 -9.91 23.86 -0.90
C PHE A 235 -10.05 25.36 -0.66
N ASP A 236 -9.74 25.82 0.55
CA ASP A 236 -10.09 27.15 1.05
C ASP A 236 -8.86 28.07 1.22
N GLY A 237 -7.70 27.61 0.75
CA GLY A 237 -6.46 28.38 0.70
C GLY A 237 -6.44 29.36 -0.49
N GLU A 238 -5.24 29.82 -0.87
CA GLU A 238 -5.08 30.64 -2.08
C GLU A 238 -5.38 29.85 -3.37
N ARG A 239 -5.41 28.52 -3.27
CA ARG A 239 -5.51 27.54 -4.36
C ARG A 239 -6.51 26.45 -4.03
N ASP A 240 -7.07 25.85 -5.07
CA ASP A 240 -7.91 24.65 -5.00
C ASP A 240 -7.14 23.49 -5.64
N TYR A 241 -6.31 22.81 -4.83
CA TYR A 241 -5.38 21.79 -5.34
C TYR A 241 -6.10 20.57 -5.92
N MET A 242 -7.28 20.24 -5.40
CA MET A 242 -8.14 19.17 -5.92
C MET A 242 -8.59 19.50 -7.34
N ARG A 243 -9.19 20.68 -7.54
CA ARG A 243 -9.65 21.15 -8.85
C ARG A 243 -8.51 21.27 -9.84
N GLU A 244 -7.39 21.86 -9.42
CA GLU A 244 -6.23 22.05 -10.28
C GLU A 244 -5.64 20.71 -10.74
N THR A 245 -5.57 19.72 -9.84
CA THR A 245 -5.13 18.36 -10.17
C THR A 245 -6.07 17.68 -11.15
N LEU A 246 -7.39 17.70 -10.90
CA LEU A 246 -8.40 17.12 -11.79
C LEU A 246 -8.37 17.77 -13.18
N ARG A 247 -8.29 19.10 -13.25
CA ARG A 247 -8.18 19.82 -14.53
C ARG A 247 -6.88 19.53 -15.27
N TYR A 248 -5.78 19.30 -14.54
CA TYR A 248 -4.53 18.86 -15.15
C TYR A 248 -4.66 17.45 -15.74
N MET A 249 -5.30 16.53 -15.02
CA MET A 249 -5.57 15.17 -15.50
C MET A 249 -6.48 15.13 -16.72
N ALA A 250 -7.49 15.99 -16.78
CA ALA A 250 -8.38 16.11 -17.95
C ALA A 250 -7.63 16.50 -19.24
N ARG A 251 -6.42 17.06 -19.13
CA ARG A 251 -5.55 17.43 -20.24
C ARG A 251 -4.49 16.38 -20.56
N ALA A 252 -4.62 15.14 -20.07
CA ALA A 252 -3.58 14.12 -20.21
C ALA A 252 -3.17 13.87 -21.66
N ASP A 253 -4.14 13.85 -22.59
CA ASP A 253 -3.88 13.65 -24.01
C ASP A 253 -3.17 14.85 -24.67
N GLU A 254 -3.45 16.08 -24.21
CA GLU A 254 -2.74 17.29 -24.63
C GLU A 254 -1.29 17.31 -24.12
N ILE A 255 -1.09 16.87 -22.88
CA ILE A 255 0.22 16.85 -22.22
C ILE A 255 1.12 15.75 -22.81
N GLY A 256 0.54 14.59 -23.13
CA GLY A 256 1.21 13.49 -23.83
C GLY A 256 2.37 12.87 -23.05
N ILE A 257 2.34 12.91 -21.71
CA ILE A 257 3.35 12.30 -20.83
C ILE A 257 2.71 11.10 -20.13
N PHE A 258 2.96 9.92 -20.66
CA PHE A 258 2.50 8.66 -20.09
C PHE A 258 3.69 7.87 -19.53
N PRO A 259 3.50 7.17 -18.39
CA PRO A 259 4.52 6.28 -17.86
C PRO A 259 4.84 5.17 -18.88
N SER A 260 6.07 4.71 -18.84
CA SER A 260 6.58 3.55 -19.56
C SER A 260 6.66 2.40 -18.57
N PHE A 261 6.15 1.24 -18.95
CA PHE A 261 6.32 0.03 -18.18
C PHE A 261 7.16 -0.95 -19.01
N PRO A 262 7.83 -1.93 -18.38
CA PRO A 262 8.52 -2.98 -19.13
C PRO A 262 7.57 -3.73 -20.08
N GLU A 263 6.30 -3.84 -19.68
CA GLU A 263 5.19 -4.37 -20.46
C GLU A 263 4.37 -3.24 -21.11
N GLU A 264 3.93 -3.44 -22.35
CA GLU A 264 3.11 -2.45 -23.06
C GLU A 264 1.69 -2.42 -22.48
N LEU A 265 1.30 -1.28 -21.91
CA LEU A 265 -0.04 -1.04 -21.37
C LEU A 265 -0.82 -0.05 -22.24
N PRO A 266 -2.16 -0.21 -22.37
CA PRO A 266 -2.98 0.75 -23.07
C PRO A 266 -2.91 2.15 -22.44
N VAL A 267 -2.96 3.21 -23.26
CA VAL A 267 -3.03 4.60 -22.75
C VAL A 267 -4.19 4.80 -21.77
N ALA A 268 -5.33 4.14 -22.02
CA ALA A 268 -6.48 4.17 -21.12
C ALA A 268 -6.14 3.69 -19.70
N TRP A 269 -5.22 2.73 -19.55
CA TRP A 269 -4.74 2.25 -18.25
C TRP A 269 -4.03 3.38 -17.48
N SER A 270 -3.15 4.12 -18.17
CA SER A 270 -2.43 5.27 -17.61
C SER A 270 -3.34 6.45 -17.27
N LYS A 271 -4.52 6.55 -17.89
CA LYS A 271 -5.51 7.60 -17.58
C LYS A 271 -6.44 7.18 -16.44
N VAL A 272 -6.92 5.93 -16.44
CA VAL A 272 -7.94 5.49 -15.49
C VAL A 272 -7.38 5.32 -14.08
N TYR A 273 -6.15 4.84 -13.95
CA TYR A 273 -5.59 4.59 -12.64
C TYR A 273 -5.54 5.83 -11.71
N PRO A 274 -4.91 6.96 -12.12
CA PRO A 274 -4.92 8.16 -11.29
C PRO A 274 -6.34 8.69 -11.04
N LEU A 275 -7.28 8.51 -12.00
CA LEU A 275 -8.67 8.89 -11.84
C LEU A 275 -9.35 8.10 -10.72
N LEU A 276 -9.22 6.77 -10.72
CA LEU A 276 -9.79 5.93 -9.65
C LEU A 276 -9.22 6.28 -8.27
N CYS A 277 -7.94 6.61 -8.19
CA CYS A 277 -7.35 7.10 -6.95
C CYS A 277 -7.96 8.46 -6.52
N MET A 278 -8.19 9.38 -7.46
CA MET A 278 -8.83 10.66 -7.19
C MET A 278 -10.29 10.55 -6.76
N LEU A 279 -11.05 9.56 -7.26
CA LEU A 279 -12.41 9.29 -6.78
C LEU A 279 -12.43 9.03 -5.25
N ASN A 280 -11.43 8.31 -4.75
CA ASN A 280 -11.28 8.11 -3.31
C ASN A 280 -10.94 9.42 -2.57
N ALA A 281 -10.08 10.27 -3.13
CA ALA A 281 -9.78 11.57 -2.52
C ALA A 281 -11.01 12.51 -2.48
N ILE A 282 -11.85 12.46 -3.51
CA ILE A 282 -13.15 13.16 -3.54
C ILE A 282 -14.07 12.60 -2.44
N ALA A 283 -14.16 11.28 -2.30
CA ALA A 283 -14.93 10.63 -1.23
C ALA A 283 -14.47 11.05 0.17
N MET A 284 -13.15 11.05 0.39
CA MET A 284 -12.51 11.45 1.65
C MET A 284 -12.83 12.91 2.02
N SER A 285 -12.74 13.83 1.06
CA SER A 285 -12.99 15.25 1.30
C SER A 285 -14.46 15.60 1.56
N GLY A 286 -15.39 14.79 1.07
CA GLY A 286 -16.82 15.08 1.16
C GLY A 286 -17.33 16.08 0.13
N ARG A 287 -16.56 16.37 -0.93
CA ARG A 287 -16.82 17.45 -1.90
C ARG A 287 -17.30 16.91 -3.24
N ALA A 288 -18.58 16.52 -3.30
CA ALA A 288 -19.18 15.88 -4.48
C ALA A 288 -19.15 16.75 -5.75
N GLU A 289 -19.02 18.07 -5.63
CA GLU A 289 -18.89 18.99 -6.76
C GLU A 289 -17.73 18.62 -7.70
N TYR A 290 -16.65 18.04 -7.17
CA TYR A 290 -15.50 17.62 -7.95
C TYR A 290 -15.76 16.39 -8.83
N LEU A 291 -16.86 15.66 -8.65
CA LEU A 291 -17.24 14.57 -9.55
C LEU A 291 -17.62 15.05 -10.96
N THR A 292 -17.91 16.35 -11.12
CA THR A 292 -18.44 16.93 -12.37
C THR A 292 -17.62 18.12 -12.91
N ASP A 293 -16.57 18.59 -12.22
CA ASP A 293 -15.64 19.61 -12.70
C ASP A 293 -14.24 18.98 -12.94
N PRO A 294 -13.67 19.07 -14.16
CA PRO A 294 -14.21 19.71 -15.36
C PRO A 294 -15.10 18.79 -16.22
N VAL A 295 -15.16 17.50 -15.92
CA VAL A 295 -15.91 16.48 -16.66
C VAL A 295 -16.64 15.55 -15.68
N ASP A 296 -17.57 14.73 -16.18
CA ASP A 296 -18.18 13.66 -15.40
C ASP A 296 -17.15 12.53 -15.20
N TRP A 297 -16.54 12.52 -14.03
CA TRP A 297 -15.46 11.60 -13.69
C TRP A 297 -15.93 10.16 -13.50
N LEU A 298 -17.19 9.95 -13.13
CA LEU A 298 -17.74 8.59 -13.02
C LEU A 298 -17.99 8.00 -14.41
N ALA A 299 -18.52 8.80 -15.33
CA ALA A 299 -18.67 8.41 -16.73
C ALA A 299 -17.31 8.15 -17.40
N GLU A 300 -16.33 9.05 -17.22
CA GLU A 300 -14.96 8.90 -17.76
C GLU A 300 -14.30 7.63 -17.22
N ALA A 301 -14.41 7.35 -15.91
CA ALA A 301 -13.84 6.14 -15.33
C ALA A 301 -14.40 4.87 -15.96
N LYS A 302 -15.72 4.82 -16.19
CA LYS A 302 -16.38 3.69 -16.85
C LYS A 302 -15.93 3.52 -18.30
N GLU A 303 -15.84 4.62 -19.05
CA GLU A 303 -15.39 4.61 -20.44
C GLU A 303 -13.94 4.15 -20.57
N LEU A 304 -13.04 4.66 -19.72
CA LEU A 304 -11.63 4.27 -19.75
C LEU A 304 -11.44 2.82 -19.31
N LEU A 305 -12.14 2.36 -18.26
CA LEU A 305 -12.10 0.96 -17.83
C LEU A 305 -12.50 0.03 -18.98
N ALA A 306 -13.56 0.35 -19.73
CA ALA A 306 -14.03 -0.44 -20.85
C ALA A 306 -12.97 -0.62 -21.97
N GLN A 307 -12.03 0.33 -22.09
CA GLN A 307 -10.92 0.28 -23.06
C GLN A 307 -9.71 -0.54 -22.59
N VAL A 308 -9.62 -0.87 -21.30
CA VAL A 308 -8.55 -1.69 -20.73
C VAL A 308 -8.94 -3.17 -20.81
N PRO A 309 -8.12 -4.06 -21.40
CA PRO A 309 -8.36 -5.50 -21.41
C PRO A 309 -8.49 -6.08 -19.99
N TRP A 310 -9.28 -7.15 -19.84
CA TRP A 310 -9.52 -7.76 -18.52
C TRP A 310 -8.24 -8.19 -17.80
N SER A 311 -7.23 -8.70 -18.53
CA SER A 311 -5.93 -9.09 -17.97
C SER A 311 -5.24 -7.96 -17.19
N ASP A 312 -5.43 -6.71 -17.62
CA ASP A 312 -4.79 -5.54 -17.02
C ASP A 312 -5.77 -4.75 -16.12
N ARG A 313 -7.08 -4.90 -16.35
CA ARG A 313 -8.17 -4.20 -15.66
C ARG A 313 -8.36 -4.69 -14.22
N VAL A 314 -8.03 -5.94 -13.90
CA VAL A 314 -8.26 -6.51 -12.54
C VAL A 314 -7.64 -5.65 -11.44
N HIS A 315 -6.46 -5.09 -11.67
CA HIS A 315 -5.79 -4.20 -10.70
C HIS A 315 -6.55 -2.90 -10.44
N MET A 316 -7.27 -2.40 -11.45
CA MET A 316 -8.06 -1.18 -11.38
C MET A 316 -9.44 -1.42 -10.78
N SER A 317 -9.96 -2.63 -10.92
CA SER A 317 -11.31 -2.97 -10.49
C SER A 317 -11.48 -2.84 -8.98
N GLN A 318 -10.45 -3.16 -8.19
CA GLN A 318 -10.46 -2.92 -6.74
C GLN A 318 -10.64 -1.43 -6.42
N TYR A 319 -9.82 -0.56 -7.03
CA TYR A 319 -9.91 0.89 -6.83
C TYR A 319 -11.27 1.44 -7.27
N TYR A 320 -11.85 0.90 -8.35
CA TYR A 320 -13.16 1.32 -8.84
C TYR A 320 -14.28 0.95 -7.86
N ILE A 321 -14.35 -0.31 -7.43
CA ILE A 321 -15.35 -0.81 -6.48
C ILE A 321 -15.27 -0.01 -5.17
N VAL A 322 -14.08 0.11 -4.58
CA VAL A 322 -13.92 0.80 -3.29
C VAL A 322 -14.10 2.30 -3.42
N GLY A 323 -13.65 2.91 -4.53
CA GLY A 323 -13.91 4.32 -4.82
C GLY A 323 -15.41 4.63 -4.90
N LEU A 324 -16.18 3.82 -5.63
CA LEU A 324 -17.63 3.95 -5.71
C LEU A 324 -18.31 3.72 -4.35
N HIS A 325 -17.88 2.70 -3.60
CA HIS A 325 -18.37 2.45 -2.25
C HIS A 325 -18.13 3.65 -1.32
N ASN A 326 -16.94 4.24 -1.35
CA ASN A 326 -16.60 5.40 -0.53
C ASN A 326 -17.35 6.68 -0.94
N LEU A 327 -17.70 6.80 -2.22
CA LEU A 327 -18.56 7.87 -2.73
C LEU A 327 -20.05 7.69 -2.38
N GLY A 328 -20.47 6.51 -1.91
CA GLY A 328 -21.89 6.17 -1.78
C GLY A 328 -22.58 6.02 -3.14
N ARG A 329 -21.83 5.63 -4.18
CA ARG A 329 -22.28 5.54 -5.58
C ARG A 329 -22.15 4.13 -6.18
N LEU A 330 -22.01 3.12 -5.32
CA LEU A 330 -21.83 1.74 -5.77
C LEU A 330 -23.08 1.22 -6.48
N ASP A 331 -24.25 1.35 -5.85
CA ASP A 331 -25.51 0.78 -6.36
C ASP A 331 -25.97 1.44 -7.66
N ASP A 332 -25.71 2.73 -7.87
CA ASP A 332 -26.14 3.42 -9.08
C ASP A 332 -25.13 3.28 -10.24
N GLN A 333 -23.83 3.20 -9.94
CA GLN A 333 -22.79 3.09 -10.99
C GLN A 333 -22.47 1.63 -11.35
N LEU A 334 -22.62 0.70 -10.40
CA LEU A 334 -22.34 -0.72 -10.54
C LEU A 334 -23.46 -1.57 -9.88
N PRO A 335 -24.71 -1.52 -10.41
CA PRO A 335 -25.87 -2.19 -9.82
C PRO A 335 -25.78 -3.72 -9.79
N ASP A 336 -24.95 -4.32 -10.65
CA ASP A 336 -24.64 -5.75 -10.68
C ASP A 336 -23.20 -5.98 -10.22
N LEU A 337 -22.94 -5.69 -8.93
CA LEU A 337 -21.63 -5.92 -8.31
C LEU A 337 -21.23 -7.39 -8.40
N ASP A 338 -22.16 -8.31 -8.16
CA ASP A 338 -21.89 -9.75 -8.18
C ASP A 338 -21.43 -10.22 -9.56
N GLY A 339 -22.14 -9.83 -10.63
CA GLY A 339 -21.72 -10.13 -11.99
C GLY A 339 -20.37 -9.52 -12.34
N TYR A 340 -20.09 -8.30 -11.88
CA TYR A 340 -18.78 -7.66 -12.10
C TYR A 340 -17.64 -8.40 -11.38
N VAL A 341 -17.85 -8.89 -10.15
CA VAL A 341 -16.86 -9.68 -9.41
C VAL A 341 -16.66 -11.06 -10.04
N GLU A 342 -17.71 -11.67 -10.60
CA GLU A 342 -17.60 -12.90 -11.39
C GLU A 342 -16.74 -12.71 -12.65
N GLU A 343 -16.88 -11.58 -13.35
CA GLU A 343 -16.03 -11.23 -14.49
C GLU A 343 -14.55 -11.05 -14.08
N ILE A 344 -14.28 -10.46 -12.90
CA ILE A 344 -12.94 -10.36 -12.33
C ILE A 344 -12.37 -11.75 -12.02
N ALA A 345 -13.14 -12.61 -11.35
CA ALA A 345 -12.71 -13.96 -10.99
C ALA A 345 -12.44 -14.83 -12.24
N ALA A 346 -13.22 -14.65 -13.31
CA ALA A 346 -13.01 -15.34 -14.59
C ALA A 346 -11.66 -15.02 -15.27
N VAL A 347 -10.94 -13.99 -14.81
CA VAL A 347 -9.58 -13.68 -15.29
C VAL A 347 -8.54 -14.70 -14.79
N LEU A 348 -8.83 -15.44 -13.71
CA LEU A 348 -7.95 -16.50 -13.21
C LEU A 348 -7.65 -17.55 -14.31
N ASP A 349 -8.62 -17.84 -15.17
CA ASP A 349 -8.48 -18.79 -16.28
C ASP A 349 -7.72 -18.22 -17.50
N GLN A 350 -7.53 -16.89 -17.55
CA GLN A 350 -6.95 -16.18 -18.68
C GLN A 350 -5.49 -15.80 -18.44
N VAL A 351 -5.10 -15.61 -17.17
CA VAL A 351 -3.79 -15.10 -16.78
C VAL A 351 -2.89 -16.21 -16.22
N ASP A 352 -1.63 -16.17 -16.64
CA ASP A 352 -0.56 -16.95 -16.04
C ASP A 352 0.27 -16.06 -15.08
N PRO A 353 0.16 -16.26 -13.75
CA PRO A 353 0.92 -15.47 -12.77
C PRO A 353 2.44 -15.66 -12.86
N GLY A 354 2.94 -16.63 -13.62
CA GLY A 354 4.37 -16.84 -13.88
C GLY A 354 4.92 -16.12 -15.12
N ALA A 355 4.06 -15.58 -15.98
CA ALA A 355 4.47 -15.08 -17.30
C ALA A 355 5.33 -13.81 -17.24
N ASN A 356 5.01 -12.89 -16.34
CA ASN A 356 5.78 -11.67 -16.07
C ASN A 356 5.54 -11.21 -14.63
N PHE A 357 6.47 -10.41 -14.09
CA PHE A 357 6.33 -9.88 -12.74
C PHE A 357 5.17 -8.86 -12.63
N PHE A 358 4.81 -8.22 -13.74
CA PHE A 358 3.74 -7.25 -13.87
C PHE A 358 3.25 -7.22 -15.33
N PRO A 359 1.94 -7.11 -15.64
CA PRO A 359 0.81 -7.09 -14.71
C PRO A 359 0.44 -8.48 -14.15
N ASN A 360 0.80 -9.57 -14.84
CA ASN A 360 0.25 -10.90 -14.56
C ASN A 360 0.63 -11.42 -13.18
N GLY A 361 1.88 -11.23 -12.76
CA GLY A 361 2.38 -11.72 -11.47
C GLY A 361 1.61 -11.18 -10.25
N ILE A 362 0.92 -10.05 -10.39
CA ILE A 362 0.10 -9.48 -9.31
C ILE A 362 -1.41 -9.61 -9.57
N ALA A 363 -1.85 -10.23 -10.67
CA ALA A 363 -3.27 -10.33 -11.00
C ALA A 363 -4.05 -11.14 -9.97
N TYR A 364 -3.52 -12.32 -9.61
CA TYR A 364 -4.19 -13.21 -8.66
C TYR A 364 -4.37 -12.57 -7.28
N PRO A 365 -3.35 -11.92 -6.67
CA PRO A 365 -3.54 -11.19 -5.43
C PRO A 365 -4.66 -10.14 -5.45
N TYR A 366 -4.77 -9.37 -6.55
CA TYR A 366 -5.88 -8.41 -6.68
C TYR A 366 -7.24 -9.09 -6.79
N ILE A 367 -7.35 -10.18 -7.57
CA ILE A 367 -8.60 -10.93 -7.72
C ILE A 367 -9.04 -11.52 -6.37
N VAL A 368 -8.11 -12.13 -5.63
CA VAL A 368 -8.36 -12.70 -4.30
C VAL A 368 -8.78 -11.61 -3.31
N GLU A 369 -8.08 -10.48 -3.27
CA GLU A 369 -8.43 -9.41 -2.33
C GLU A 369 -9.78 -8.77 -2.68
N VAL A 370 -10.12 -8.58 -3.96
CA VAL A 370 -11.46 -8.12 -4.37
C VAL A 370 -12.53 -9.10 -3.92
N ALA A 371 -12.32 -10.40 -4.12
CA ALA A 371 -13.25 -11.43 -3.67
C ALA A 371 -13.42 -11.41 -2.14
N MET A 372 -12.34 -11.23 -1.38
CA MET A 372 -12.39 -11.06 0.07
C MET A 372 -13.19 -9.81 0.46
N GLN A 373 -12.84 -8.64 -0.09
CA GLN A 373 -13.47 -7.36 0.25
C GLN A 373 -14.95 -7.29 -0.14
N THR A 374 -15.38 -8.06 -1.13
CA THR A 374 -16.78 -8.12 -1.60
C THR A 374 -17.58 -9.28 -1.01
N GLY A 375 -16.97 -10.13 -0.16
CA GLY A 375 -17.64 -11.29 0.43
C GLY A 375 -17.85 -12.46 -0.55
N ARG A 376 -17.14 -12.47 -1.68
CA ARG A 376 -17.26 -13.44 -2.78
C ARG A 376 -16.06 -14.39 -2.88
N MET A 377 -15.47 -14.75 -1.73
CA MET A 377 -14.38 -15.74 -1.68
C MET A 377 -14.80 -17.13 -2.19
N ASP A 378 -16.10 -17.40 -2.33
CA ASP A 378 -16.63 -18.59 -3.00
C ASP A 378 -16.20 -18.70 -4.47
N LEU A 379 -15.84 -17.57 -5.11
CA LEU A 379 -15.35 -17.52 -6.48
C LEU A 379 -13.87 -17.87 -6.64
N ILE A 380 -13.13 -18.01 -5.53
CA ILE A 380 -11.70 -18.30 -5.57
C ILE A 380 -11.48 -19.79 -5.35
N PRO A 381 -11.19 -20.58 -6.41
CA PRO A 381 -10.91 -21.99 -6.25
C PRO A 381 -9.56 -22.21 -5.57
N GLU A 382 -9.45 -23.27 -4.79
CA GLU A 382 -8.21 -23.66 -4.11
C GLU A 382 -7.05 -23.82 -5.11
N GLU A 383 -7.33 -24.39 -6.30
CA GLU A 383 -6.29 -24.55 -7.32
C GLU A 383 -5.69 -23.22 -7.79
N ALA A 384 -6.45 -22.12 -7.76
CA ALA A 384 -5.92 -20.80 -8.11
C ALA A 384 -4.94 -20.29 -7.03
N LEU A 385 -5.21 -20.55 -5.75
CA LEU A 385 -4.29 -20.20 -4.66
C LEU A 385 -2.97 -20.98 -4.76
N HIS A 386 -3.05 -22.28 -5.07
CA HIS A 386 -1.84 -23.08 -5.32
C HIS A 386 -1.07 -22.57 -6.54
N LYS A 387 -1.75 -22.34 -7.68
CA LYS A 387 -1.12 -21.83 -8.91
C LYS A 387 -0.43 -20.48 -8.69
N MET A 388 -1.04 -19.58 -7.92
CA MET A 388 -0.45 -18.29 -7.54
C MET A 388 0.88 -18.44 -6.81
N VAL A 389 0.98 -19.40 -5.89
CA VAL A 389 2.19 -19.61 -5.09
C VAL A 389 3.23 -20.42 -5.86
N ASP A 390 2.82 -21.38 -6.67
CA ASP A 390 3.74 -22.26 -7.40
C ASP A 390 4.36 -21.55 -8.64
N SER A 391 3.87 -20.38 -9.05
CA SER A 391 4.39 -19.68 -10.23
C SER A 391 5.73 -18.97 -10.05
N PHE A 392 6.30 -18.87 -8.83
CA PHE A 392 7.51 -18.07 -8.63
C PHE A 392 8.73 -18.61 -9.38
N THR A 393 8.78 -19.92 -9.65
CA THR A 393 9.85 -20.52 -10.47
C THR A 393 9.83 -20.02 -11.91
N ASP A 394 8.66 -19.70 -12.42
CA ASP A 394 8.47 -19.30 -13.82
C ASP A 394 8.93 -17.85 -14.05
N LEU A 395 8.98 -17.05 -12.98
CA LEU A 395 9.54 -15.70 -12.99
C LEU A 395 11.06 -15.67 -13.20
N ASP A 396 11.77 -16.80 -13.16
CA ASP A 396 13.18 -16.86 -13.54
C ASP A 396 13.39 -16.92 -15.08
N SER A 397 12.31 -16.95 -15.86
CA SER A 397 12.32 -17.03 -17.33
C SER A 397 13.06 -15.88 -18.03
N THR A 398 13.10 -14.68 -17.43
CA THR A 398 13.82 -13.52 -17.97
C THR A 398 14.60 -12.80 -16.88
N PRO A 399 15.70 -12.09 -17.21
CA PRO A 399 16.44 -11.28 -16.22
C PRO A 399 15.56 -10.21 -15.56
N ALA A 400 14.65 -9.60 -16.33
CA ALA A 400 13.72 -8.60 -15.81
C ALA A 400 12.76 -9.20 -14.77
N ASN A 401 12.14 -10.35 -15.08
CA ASN A 401 11.26 -11.04 -14.14
C ASN A 401 12.02 -11.47 -12.89
N ARG A 402 13.21 -12.08 -13.04
CA ARG A 402 14.04 -12.52 -11.91
C ARG A 402 14.38 -11.38 -10.96
N ALA A 403 14.85 -10.25 -11.49
CA ALA A 403 15.20 -9.07 -10.69
C ALA A 403 13.99 -8.39 -10.05
N ASN A 404 12.77 -8.66 -10.52
CA ASN A 404 11.55 -8.04 -10.01
C ASN A 404 10.62 -9.00 -9.25
N ARG A 405 10.96 -10.29 -9.11
CA ARG A 405 10.05 -11.28 -8.52
C ARG A 405 9.65 -11.00 -7.08
N GLY A 406 10.43 -10.19 -6.35
CA GLY A 406 10.02 -9.70 -5.03
C GLY A 406 8.69 -8.95 -5.06
N PHE A 407 8.34 -8.34 -6.19
CA PHE A 407 7.09 -7.64 -6.41
C PHE A 407 5.87 -8.58 -6.28
N PRO A 408 5.67 -9.60 -7.16
CA PRO A 408 4.54 -10.52 -7.02
C PRO A 408 4.57 -11.30 -5.71
N VAL A 409 5.75 -11.74 -5.24
CA VAL A 409 5.87 -12.49 -3.97
C VAL A 409 5.32 -11.69 -2.78
N SER A 410 5.57 -10.38 -2.73
CA SER A 410 5.09 -9.54 -1.63
C SER A 410 3.56 -9.40 -1.63
N TYR A 411 2.95 -9.32 -2.81
CA TYR A 411 1.49 -9.23 -2.95
C TYR A 411 0.84 -10.56 -2.56
N VAL A 412 1.42 -11.68 -3.01
CA VAL A 412 0.97 -13.03 -2.64
C VAL A 412 1.09 -13.24 -1.13
N LEU A 413 2.23 -12.92 -0.53
CA LEU A 413 2.43 -13.02 0.91
C LEU A 413 1.40 -12.19 1.70
N ASN A 414 1.15 -10.94 1.26
CA ASN A 414 0.18 -10.08 1.91
C ASN A 414 -1.24 -10.67 1.85
N VAL A 415 -1.72 -11.04 0.66
CA VAL A 415 -3.09 -11.55 0.50
C VAL A 415 -3.30 -12.90 1.16
N LEU A 416 -2.30 -13.80 1.14
CA LEU A 416 -2.39 -15.09 1.81
C LEU A 416 -2.48 -14.93 3.32
N GLY A 417 -1.76 -13.97 3.88
CA GLY A 417 -1.99 -13.61 5.27
C GLY A 417 -3.43 -13.15 5.48
N GLU A 418 -3.97 -12.31 4.58
CA GLU A 418 -5.30 -11.67 4.71
C GLU A 418 -6.44 -12.68 4.73
N ILE A 419 -6.31 -13.75 3.94
CA ILE A 419 -7.30 -14.82 3.86
C ILE A 419 -7.01 -16.01 4.80
N ASP A 420 -6.06 -15.87 5.74
CA ASP A 420 -5.68 -16.94 6.68
C ASP A 420 -5.22 -18.22 5.96
N ALA A 421 -4.27 -18.07 5.04
CA ALA A 421 -3.63 -19.17 4.31
C ALA A 421 -2.08 -19.12 4.35
N PRO A 422 -1.44 -18.92 5.52
CA PRO A 422 0.02 -18.82 5.65
C PRO A 422 0.75 -20.10 5.21
N GLU A 423 0.12 -21.26 5.38
CA GLU A 423 0.69 -22.57 5.06
C GLU A 423 1.09 -22.65 3.59
N LEU A 424 0.35 -21.99 2.71
CA LEU A 424 0.61 -22.06 1.27
C LEU A 424 1.99 -21.51 0.90
N ILE A 425 2.52 -20.51 1.63
CA ILE A 425 3.79 -19.86 1.30
C ILE A 425 4.95 -20.27 2.23
N PHE A 426 4.65 -20.59 3.49
CA PHE A 426 5.65 -20.90 4.52
C PHE A 426 5.94 -22.39 4.71
N GLU A 427 5.04 -23.30 4.31
CA GLU A 427 5.31 -24.73 4.44
C GLU A 427 6.05 -25.31 3.22
N PRO A 428 6.81 -26.41 3.40
CA PRO A 428 7.43 -27.17 2.31
C PRO A 428 6.47 -27.57 1.19
N ARG A 429 6.88 -27.41 -0.07
CA ARG A 429 6.09 -27.80 -1.25
C ARG A 429 6.88 -28.64 -2.23
N GLU A 430 6.21 -29.57 -2.90
CA GLU A 430 6.83 -30.43 -3.93
C GLU A 430 7.40 -29.61 -5.09
N HIS A 431 6.67 -28.57 -5.52
CA HIS A 431 7.08 -27.67 -6.61
C HIS A 431 8.45 -27.01 -6.35
N TYR A 432 8.74 -26.74 -5.07
CA TYR A 432 10.01 -26.19 -4.59
C TYR A 432 10.95 -27.25 -4.01
N ARG A 433 10.75 -28.53 -4.37
CA ARG A 433 11.58 -29.69 -3.95
C ARG A 433 11.70 -29.86 -2.43
N GLY A 434 10.64 -29.55 -1.71
CA GLY A 434 10.58 -29.64 -0.25
C GLY A 434 11.06 -28.39 0.49
N SER A 435 11.44 -27.31 -0.21
CA SER A 435 11.54 -25.98 0.38
C SER A 435 10.16 -25.31 0.43
N SER A 436 9.99 -24.32 1.30
CA SER A 436 8.84 -23.41 1.20
C SER A 436 9.00 -22.45 0.01
N ALA A 437 7.89 -21.85 -0.43
CA ALA A 437 7.92 -20.91 -1.55
C ALA A 437 8.73 -19.65 -1.20
N ILE A 438 8.52 -19.09 0.00
CA ILE A 438 9.32 -17.95 0.46
C ILE A 438 10.80 -18.31 0.57
N ASP A 439 11.12 -19.51 1.05
CA ASP A 439 12.51 -19.92 1.20
C ASP A 439 13.22 -20.03 -0.14
N TRP A 440 12.54 -20.61 -1.12
CA TRP A 440 13.04 -20.70 -2.48
C TRP A 440 13.29 -19.31 -3.07
N VAL A 441 12.37 -18.36 -2.89
CA VAL A 441 12.53 -16.98 -3.41
C VAL A 441 13.78 -16.32 -2.83
N VAL A 442 13.97 -16.43 -1.51
CA VAL A 442 15.13 -15.87 -0.81
C VAL A 442 16.42 -16.55 -1.25
N ASP A 443 16.40 -17.87 -1.41
CA ASP A 443 17.60 -18.63 -1.80
C ASP A 443 18.09 -18.31 -3.19
N ASN A 444 17.17 -18.05 -4.11
CA ASN A 444 17.49 -17.75 -5.51
C ASN A 444 17.77 -16.26 -5.76
N MET A 445 17.84 -15.41 -4.73
CA MET A 445 18.19 -14.00 -4.90
C MET A 445 19.63 -13.87 -5.40
N SER A 446 19.90 -12.80 -6.16
CA SER A 446 21.26 -12.51 -6.59
C SER A 446 22.21 -12.33 -5.41
N GLU A 447 23.52 -12.49 -5.64
CA GLU A 447 24.52 -12.30 -4.59
C GLU A 447 24.42 -10.87 -4.01
N GLY A 448 24.27 -10.78 -2.69
CA GLY A 448 24.06 -9.50 -2.00
C GLY A 448 22.70 -8.84 -2.27
N ALA A 449 21.78 -9.52 -2.96
CA ALA A 449 20.52 -9.01 -3.51
C ALA A 449 20.70 -7.75 -4.39
N THR A 450 21.77 -7.73 -5.17
CA THR A 450 22.17 -6.56 -5.97
C THR A 450 21.35 -6.37 -7.25
N GLU A 451 20.90 -7.44 -7.90
CA GLU A 451 20.00 -7.37 -9.07
C GLU A 451 18.59 -6.89 -8.67
N GLU A 452 18.09 -7.34 -7.52
CA GLU A 452 16.79 -6.94 -6.98
C GLU A 452 16.82 -5.47 -6.53
N GLY A 453 17.94 -5.05 -5.93
CA GLY A 453 18.21 -3.69 -5.52
C GLY A 453 17.10 -3.14 -4.61
N LEU A 454 16.53 -2.02 -5.01
CA LEU A 454 15.49 -1.34 -4.22
C LEU A 454 14.20 -2.14 -4.15
N ARG A 455 13.85 -2.99 -5.13
CA ARG A 455 12.58 -3.75 -5.09
C ARG A 455 12.52 -4.79 -3.96
N LEU A 456 13.67 -5.10 -3.36
CA LEU A 456 13.77 -6.01 -2.24
C LEU A 456 12.90 -5.61 -1.05
N TYR A 457 12.72 -4.30 -0.79
CA TYR A 457 11.99 -3.82 0.40
C TYR A 457 10.53 -4.30 0.47
N MET A 458 9.94 -4.71 -0.66
CA MET A 458 8.53 -5.09 -0.70
C MET A 458 8.29 -6.37 0.13
N ILE A 459 9.25 -7.29 0.15
CA ILE A 459 9.10 -8.54 0.92
C ILE A 459 9.15 -8.25 2.42
N PRO A 460 10.13 -7.49 2.96
CA PRO A 460 10.08 -7.02 4.33
C PRO A 460 8.80 -6.23 4.66
N HIS A 461 8.27 -5.39 3.76
CA HIS A 461 6.98 -4.71 4.01
C HIS A 461 5.83 -5.71 4.17
N ALA A 462 5.75 -6.73 3.32
CA ALA A 462 4.74 -7.79 3.44
C ALA A 462 4.88 -8.58 4.75
N LEU A 463 6.11 -8.92 5.15
CA LEU A 463 6.40 -9.60 6.41
C LEU A 463 6.06 -8.74 7.64
N ILE A 464 6.41 -7.45 7.62
CA ILE A 464 6.05 -6.50 8.69
C ILE A 464 4.54 -6.30 8.72
N SER A 465 3.88 -6.19 7.56
CA SER A 465 2.41 -6.13 7.46
C SER A 465 1.79 -7.33 8.18
N TYR A 466 2.24 -8.55 7.87
CA TYR A 466 1.72 -9.74 8.52
C TYR A 466 2.05 -9.76 10.02
N ALA A 467 3.28 -9.44 10.40
CA ALA A 467 3.68 -9.36 11.81
C ALA A 467 2.80 -8.39 12.61
N LEU A 468 2.48 -7.22 12.06
CA LEU A 468 1.59 -6.23 12.67
C LEU A 468 0.16 -6.77 12.85
N ARG A 469 -0.31 -7.66 11.98
CA ARG A 469 -1.66 -8.24 12.07
C ARG A 469 -1.81 -9.17 13.25
N LEU A 470 -0.76 -9.85 13.67
CA LEU A 470 -0.74 -10.75 14.84
C LEU A 470 -0.91 -10.03 16.19
N ARG A 471 -1.44 -8.80 16.20
CA ARG A 471 -1.65 -7.95 17.39
C ARG A 471 -2.96 -8.25 18.13
N GLY A 472 -3.74 -9.23 17.70
CA GLY A 472 -5.01 -9.63 18.30
C GLY A 472 -6.21 -9.15 17.48
N ALA A 473 -7.15 -10.05 17.17
CA ALA A 473 -8.27 -9.81 16.26
C ALA A 473 -9.20 -8.67 16.70
N ASP A 474 -9.31 -8.45 18.01
CA ASP A 474 -10.14 -7.39 18.60
C ASP A 474 -9.42 -6.02 18.66
N THR A 475 -8.18 -5.93 18.19
CA THR A 475 -7.43 -4.66 18.21
C THR A 475 -8.05 -3.68 17.20
N PRO A 476 -8.58 -2.53 17.64
CA PRO A 476 -9.20 -1.59 16.71
C PRO A 476 -8.16 -0.89 15.82
N GLU A 477 -8.62 -0.27 14.74
CA GLU A 477 -7.80 0.73 14.04
C GLU A 477 -7.48 1.92 14.95
N THR A 478 -6.46 2.70 14.58
CA THR A 478 -6.04 3.86 15.37
C THR A 478 -7.16 4.90 15.46
N ALA A 479 -7.14 5.73 16.51
CA ALA A 479 -8.18 6.74 16.72
C ALA A 479 -8.34 7.68 15.52
N LEU A 480 -7.25 7.96 14.80
CA LEU A 480 -7.27 8.77 13.59
C LEU A 480 -8.26 8.23 12.54
N PHE A 481 -8.20 6.93 12.26
CA PHE A 481 -9.10 6.29 11.29
C PHE A 481 -10.48 6.05 11.88
N ARG A 482 -10.58 5.55 13.11
CA ARG A 482 -11.86 5.23 13.76
C ARG A 482 -12.78 6.45 13.85
N ASP A 483 -12.20 7.62 14.11
CA ASP A 483 -12.96 8.86 14.32
C ASP A 483 -13.29 9.57 12.99
N PHE A 484 -12.72 9.11 11.86
CA PHE A 484 -12.99 9.62 10.53
C PHE A 484 -14.36 9.15 9.99
N ARG A 485 -14.94 9.95 9.08
CA ARG A 485 -16.21 9.61 8.42
C ARG A 485 -16.18 10.00 6.95
N PHE A 486 -16.47 9.04 6.09
CA PHE A 486 -16.76 9.28 4.67
C PHE A 486 -18.10 10.00 4.53
N ARG A 487 -18.05 11.33 4.32
CA ARG A 487 -19.24 12.20 4.32
C ARG A 487 -20.22 11.84 3.20
N LEU A 488 -19.71 11.53 2.00
CA LEU A 488 -20.56 11.22 0.83
C LEU A 488 -21.26 9.86 0.94
N ALA A 489 -20.59 8.85 1.50
CA ALA A 489 -21.21 7.55 1.74
C ALA A 489 -22.33 7.61 2.79
N ALA A 490 -22.19 8.47 3.82
CA ALA A 490 -23.16 8.57 4.91
C ALA A 490 -24.47 9.28 4.52
N ASP A 491 -24.44 10.13 3.49
CA ASP A 491 -25.62 10.87 3.03
C ASP A 491 -26.54 10.04 2.11
N GLY A 492 -26.03 8.97 1.49
CA GLY A 492 -26.83 8.02 0.71
C GLY A 492 -27.88 7.28 1.55
N ASP A 493 -27.55 6.97 2.81
CA ASP A 493 -28.39 6.25 3.77
C ASP A 493 -29.55 7.09 4.35
N ARG A 494 -29.58 8.41 4.07
CA ARG A 494 -30.67 9.32 4.51
C ARG A 494 -31.75 9.53 3.46
N SER A 495 -31.69 8.80 2.33
CA SER A 495 -32.63 8.94 1.22
C SER A 495 -33.57 7.73 1.01
N ALA A 496 -33.60 6.78 1.95
CA ALA A 496 -34.54 5.65 1.97
C ALA A 496 -35.83 5.95 2.77
#